data_AF-A0A9P6UKF5-F1
#
_entry.id   AF-A0A9P6UKF5-F1
#
_cell.length_a   1.000
_cell.length_b   1.000
_cell.length_c   1.000
_cell.angle_alpha   90.00
_cell.angle_beta   90.00
_cell.angle_gamma   90.00
#
_symmetry.space_group_name_H-M   'P 1'
#
loop_
_entity.id
_entity.type
_entity.pdbx_description
1 polymer ?
#
loop_
_entity_poly.entity_id
_entity_poly.type
_entity_poly.pdbx_seq_one_letter_code
_entity_poly.pdbx_strand_id
1 'polypeptide(L)'
;MIFKNTILASAALLCLSAMTAEAHVGLKTPCGRYQPAAGCPAPPSGQAIDYDINSPIGTHDSKTFPICKHTVPYATRTKYAAGQTINTDYSVGAPHGGGHCQWALSYDDGKTWVVIKTMIRSCLATATGGAPYNVPVQIPANAPSGKATFMWLWNNAIGNRELYSNCADIEITGGPASGSLTGPEPLFANYGTDSLLIPEFPLASQPDKSEAFAARKTVTITVGKGGAAPPKTTTTVKHTTTKAAPKPTTTVKHTTTKPKPTTTAKHTSTKKANATKTAAAAPTKSSKPKPTHKHHHREHHRRH
;
A
#
# COMPACT_ATOMS: atom_id res chain seq x y z
N MET A 1 7.49 -0.85 73.50
CA MET A 1 7.23 0.41 72.76
C MET A 1 8.44 0.61 71.85
N ILE A 2 8.42 0.67 70.51
CA ILE A 2 7.41 1.01 69.50
C ILE A 2 7.74 0.23 68.21
N PHE A 3 6.67 -0.02 67.48
CA PHE A 3 6.43 -0.73 66.23
C PHE A 3 7.19 -0.31 64.94
N LYS A 4 7.17 -1.25 63.97
CA LYS A 4 7.03 -1.09 62.48
C LYS A 4 8.32 -0.74 61.70
N ASN A 5 8.60 -1.22 60.48
CA ASN A 5 7.74 -1.73 59.42
C ASN A 5 8.54 -2.58 58.40
N THR A 6 7.92 -3.66 57.95
CA THR A 6 8.24 -4.45 56.75
C THR A 6 8.19 -3.57 55.50
N ILE A 7 9.20 -3.63 54.61
CA ILE A 7 9.05 -3.23 53.21
C ILE A 7 9.59 -4.35 52.32
N LEU A 8 8.65 -5.18 51.87
CA LEU A 8 8.76 -5.97 50.65
C LEU A 8 8.80 -4.97 49.48
N ALA A 9 9.95 -4.81 48.83
CA ALA A 9 10.02 -4.09 47.56
C ALA A 9 9.55 -5.02 46.45
N SER A 10 8.32 -4.80 46.01
CA SER A 10 7.66 -5.49 44.91
C SER A 10 8.42 -5.31 43.59
N ALA A 11 8.64 -6.43 42.89
CA ALA A 11 8.92 -6.44 41.47
C ALA A 11 7.74 -5.82 40.71
N ALA A 12 7.97 -4.71 40.02
CA ALA A 12 7.11 -4.21 38.96
C ALA A 12 7.93 -4.19 37.67
N LEU A 13 7.92 -5.36 37.01
CA LEU A 13 8.40 -5.55 35.65
C LEU A 13 7.54 -4.68 34.72
N LEU A 14 8.04 -3.50 34.37
CA LEU A 14 7.43 -2.68 33.32
C LEU A 14 7.79 -3.31 31.97
N CYS A 15 7.03 -4.32 31.55
CA CYS A 15 6.97 -4.70 30.14
C CYS A 15 6.34 -3.54 29.37
N LEU A 16 7.15 -2.55 29.04
CA LEU A 16 6.85 -1.59 27.99
C LEU A 16 6.98 -2.36 26.68
N SER A 17 5.93 -3.09 26.31
CA SER A 17 5.78 -3.62 24.97
C SER A 17 5.71 -2.41 24.04
N ALA A 18 6.87 -2.04 23.49
CA ALA A 18 6.95 -1.14 22.36
C ALA A 18 5.98 -1.69 21.32
N MET A 19 4.89 -0.96 21.08
CA MET A 19 4.11 -1.16 19.88
C MET A 19 5.07 -0.84 18.75
N THR A 20 5.71 -1.88 18.21
CA THR A 20 6.44 -1.79 16.96
C THR A 20 5.38 -1.44 15.93
N ALA A 21 5.22 -0.15 15.66
CA ALA A 21 4.51 0.29 14.48
C ALA A 21 5.25 -0.37 13.31
N GLU A 22 4.66 -1.42 12.74
CA GLU A 22 5.19 -2.10 11.58
C GLU A 22 5.39 -1.02 10.51
N ALA A 23 6.64 -0.69 10.17
CA ALA A 23 6.97 0.57 9.50
C ALA A 23 6.92 0.45 7.97
N HIS A 24 6.00 -0.35 7.42
CA HIS A 24 6.17 -0.89 6.07
C HIS A 24 4.81 -1.14 5.36
N VAL A 25 4.80 -1.30 4.02
CA VAL A 25 3.56 -1.51 3.25
C VAL A 25 3.68 -2.72 2.32
N GLY A 26 2.65 -3.58 2.32
CA GLY A 26 2.57 -4.76 1.45
C GLY A 26 1.25 -4.89 0.69
N LEU A 27 1.30 -5.50 -0.50
CA LEU A 27 0.12 -5.85 -1.31
C LEU A 27 -0.67 -6.97 -0.63
N LYS A 28 -1.91 -6.66 -0.28
CA LYS A 28 -2.87 -7.59 0.34
C LYS A 28 -3.83 -8.18 -0.68
N THR A 29 -4.31 -7.38 -1.63
CA THR A 29 -5.16 -7.84 -2.74
C THR A 29 -4.66 -7.29 -4.06
N PRO A 30 -4.46 -8.12 -5.10
CA PRO A 30 -4.52 -9.59 -5.07
C PRO A 30 -3.47 -10.16 -4.11
N CYS A 31 -3.66 -11.41 -3.67
CA CYS A 31 -2.76 -12.04 -2.72
C CYS A 31 -1.32 -12.10 -3.25
N GLY A 32 -0.44 -11.30 -2.66
CA GLY A 32 0.99 -11.42 -2.88
C GLY A 32 1.48 -12.80 -2.47
N ARG A 33 2.58 -13.28 -3.06
CA ARG A 33 3.19 -14.55 -2.69
C ARG A 33 3.43 -14.60 -1.18
N TYR A 34 2.84 -15.62 -0.57
CA TYR A 34 2.95 -16.00 0.84
C TYR A 34 2.32 -15.00 1.82
N GLN A 35 1.35 -14.22 1.31
CA GLN A 35 0.62 -13.21 2.06
C GLN A 35 -0.16 -13.83 3.26
N PRO A 36 0.08 -13.37 4.50
CA PRO A 36 -0.61 -13.84 5.71
C PRO A 36 -2.09 -13.44 5.80
N ALA A 37 -2.57 -12.51 4.98
CA ALA A 37 -3.95 -12.05 5.04
C ALA A 37 -4.97 -13.19 4.86
N ALA A 38 -6.04 -13.15 5.66
CA ALA A 38 -7.13 -14.11 5.55
C ALA A 38 -7.72 -14.15 4.14
N GLY A 39 -7.96 -15.37 3.64
CA GLY A 39 -8.46 -15.60 2.28
C GLY A 39 -7.36 -15.79 1.23
N CYS A 40 -6.09 -15.56 1.55
CA CYS A 40 -4.98 -15.90 0.67
C CYS A 40 -4.65 -17.40 0.72
N PRO A 41 -4.22 -17.99 -0.42
CA PRO A 41 -3.87 -19.40 -0.46
C PRO A 41 -2.63 -19.69 0.40
N ALA A 42 -2.58 -20.92 0.94
CA ALA A 42 -1.40 -21.41 1.64
C ALA A 42 -0.18 -21.42 0.69
N PRO A 43 1.04 -21.11 1.19
CA PRO A 43 2.27 -21.19 0.42
C PRO A 43 2.45 -22.56 -0.25
N PRO A 44 3.13 -22.62 -1.40
CA PRO A 44 3.52 -23.89 -2.02
C PRO A 44 4.28 -24.81 -1.05
N SER A 45 4.28 -26.12 -1.33
CA SER A 45 4.99 -27.09 -0.49
C SER A 45 6.44 -26.71 -0.25
N GLY A 46 6.88 -26.79 1.01
CA GLY A 46 8.23 -26.40 1.44
C GLY A 46 8.44 -24.89 1.62
N GLN A 47 7.39 -24.08 1.49
CA GLN A 47 7.41 -22.64 1.74
C GLN A 47 6.60 -22.29 3.00
N ALA A 48 6.86 -21.12 3.59
CA ALA A 48 6.19 -20.64 4.79
C ALA A 48 5.51 -19.29 4.55
N ILE A 49 4.52 -18.96 5.37
CA ILE A 49 3.86 -17.65 5.36
C ILE A 49 4.90 -16.56 5.68
N ASP A 50 4.85 -15.47 4.93
CA ASP A 50 5.71 -14.31 5.13
C ASP A 50 5.01 -13.26 6.02
N TYR A 51 5.23 -13.35 7.33
CA TYR A 51 4.70 -12.36 8.27
C TYR A 51 5.37 -10.99 8.15
N ASP A 52 6.48 -10.90 7.42
CA ASP A 52 7.22 -9.67 7.14
C ASP A 52 6.96 -9.17 5.70
N ILE A 53 5.86 -9.58 5.06
CA ILE A 53 5.58 -9.29 3.64
C ILE A 53 5.64 -7.79 3.30
N ASN A 54 5.38 -6.93 4.29
CA ASN A 54 5.39 -5.49 4.14
C ASN A 54 6.80 -4.91 4.00
N SER A 55 7.84 -5.56 4.52
CA SER A 55 9.22 -5.03 4.47
C SER A 55 9.76 -4.85 3.04
N PRO A 56 10.64 -3.86 2.83
CA PRO A 56 11.23 -3.59 1.52
C PRO A 56 12.01 -4.80 1.00
N ILE A 57 12.04 -4.96 -0.32
CA ILE A 57 12.84 -5.99 -0.97
C ILE A 57 14.33 -5.61 -1.07
N GLY A 58 14.65 -4.34 -0.89
CA GLY A 58 16.02 -3.83 -0.84
C GLY A 58 16.07 -2.33 -0.62
N THR A 59 17.30 -1.82 -0.57
CA THR A 59 17.61 -0.40 -0.52
C THR A 59 18.52 -0.02 -1.69
N HIS A 60 18.87 1.25 -1.85
CA HIS A 60 19.93 1.61 -2.80
C HIS A 60 21.27 0.89 -2.50
N ASP A 61 21.52 0.52 -1.25
CA ASP A 61 22.78 -0.10 -0.85
C ASP A 61 22.71 -1.64 -0.82
N SER A 62 21.53 -2.24 -0.95
CA SER A 62 21.35 -3.69 -0.85
C SER A 62 20.20 -4.26 -1.69
N LYS A 63 20.35 -5.52 -2.12
CA LYS A 63 19.29 -6.35 -2.71
C LYS A 63 18.99 -7.51 -1.77
N THR A 64 18.00 -7.36 -0.91
CA THR A 64 17.70 -8.32 0.16
C THR A 64 16.87 -9.51 -0.34
N PHE A 65 15.89 -9.24 -1.20
CA PHE A 65 14.93 -10.22 -1.70
C PHE A 65 14.72 -10.05 -3.20
N PRO A 66 14.37 -11.12 -3.95
CA PRO A 66 14.04 -11.01 -5.36
C PRO A 66 12.86 -10.04 -5.61
N ILE A 67 12.64 -9.63 -6.86
CA ILE A 67 11.59 -8.66 -7.23
C ILE A 67 10.20 -9.06 -6.72
N CYS A 68 9.87 -10.36 -6.68
CA CYS A 68 8.59 -10.82 -6.18
C CYS A 68 8.56 -11.11 -4.67
N LYS A 69 9.63 -10.76 -3.95
CA LYS A 69 10.00 -11.17 -2.58
C LYS A 69 10.23 -12.69 -2.41
N HIS A 70 9.41 -13.48 -3.08
CA HIS A 70 9.47 -14.94 -3.14
C HIS A 70 9.50 -15.44 -4.58
N THR A 71 10.19 -16.56 -4.82
CA THR A 71 10.44 -17.09 -6.17
C THR A 71 9.41 -18.11 -6.63
N VAL A 72 8.80 -18.89 -5.72
CA VAL A 72 7.86 -19.96 -6.08
C VAL A 72 6.44 -19.38 -6.23
N PRO A 73 5.82 -19.49 -7.42
CA PRO A 73 4.46 -19.01 -7.63
C PRO A 73 3.42 -19.87 -6.92
N TYR A 74 2.26 -19.28 -6.62
CA TYR A 74 1.09 -20.06 -6.24
C TYR A 74 0.61 -20.95 -7.40
N ALA A 75 0.24 -22.19 -7.06
CA ALA A 75 -0.39 -23.11 -8.00
C ALA A 75 -1.82 -22.67 -8.35
N THR A 76 -2.59 -22.29 -7.33
CA THR A 76 -3.94 -21.73 -7.49
C THR A 76 -3.86 -20.24 -7.72
N ARG A 77 -4.50 -19.75 -8.80
CA ARG A 77 -4.44 -18.35 -9.22
C ARG A 77 -5.82 -17.72 -9.19
N THR A 78 -5.89 -16.48 -8.72
CA THR A 78 -7.14 -15.72 -8.80
C THR A 78 -7.40 -15.33 -10.25
N LYS A 79 -8.62 -15.56 -10.73
CA LYS A 79 -9.02 -15.25 -12.10
C LYS A 79 -9.47 -13.80 -12.20
N TYR A 80 -8.96 -13.10 -13.20
CA TYR A 80 -9.41 -11.77 -13.59
C TYR A 80 -9.68 -11.75 -15.09
N ALA A 81 -10.75 -11.08 -15.53
CA ALA A 81 -11.00 -10.91 -16.95
C ALA A 81 -10.09 -9.83 -17.55
N ALA A 82 -9.70 -9.98 -18.82
CA ALA A 82 -9.11 -8.88 -19.57
C ALA A 82 -10.07 -7.68 -19.56
N GLY A 83 -9.56 -6.47 -19.33
CA GLY A 83 -10.38 -5.26 -19.16
C GLY A 83 -10.95 -5.08 -17.75
N GLN A 84 -10.88 -6.10 -16.88
CA GLN A 84 -11.36 -5.99 -15.50
C GLN A 84 -10.47 -5.04 -14.69
N THR A 85 -11.11 -4.27 -13.81
CA THR A 85 -10.40 -3.51 -12.78
C THR A 85 -10.19 -4.38 -11.54
N ILE A 86 -8.93 -4.54 -11.16
CA ILE A 86 -8.52 -5.07 -9.87
C ILE A 86 -8.57 -3.93 -8.87
N ASN A 87 -9.40 -4.05 -7.84
CA ASN A 87 -9.35 -3.14 -6.70
C ASN A 87 -8.25 -3.63 -5.76
N THR A 88 -7.04 -3.10 -5.91
CA THR A 88 -5.94 -3.54 -5.05
C THR A 88 -6.14 -3.04 -3.63
N ASP A 89 -5.65 -3.80 -2.65
CA ASP A 89 -5.68 -3.47 -1.22
C ASP A 89 -4.29 -3.66 -0.62
N TYR A 90 -3.97 -2.89 0.40
CA TYR A 90 -2.63 -2.86 0.99
C TYR A 90 -2.69 -2.96 2.51
N SER A 91 -1.78 -3.74 3.07
CA SER A 91 -1.47 -3.71 4.50
C SER A 91 -0.56 -2.52 4.74
N VAL A 92 -1.12 -1.41 5.22
CA VAL A 92 -0.37 -0.17 5.46
C VAL A 92 0.09 -0.11 6.90
N GLY A 93 1.40 -0.21 7.13
CA GLY A 93 2.05 0.07 8.39
C GLY A 93 2.47 1.53 8.49
N ALA A 94 3.50 1.93 7.73
CA ALA A 94 3.90 3.33 7.56
C ALA A 94 3.89 3.75 6.09
N PRO A 95 3.18 4.83 5.71
CA PRO A 95 3.06 5.26 4.32
C PRO A 95 4.25 6.08 3.82
N HIS A 96 5.23 6.41 4.68
CA HIS A 96 6.47 7.14 4.34
C HIS A 96 6.27 8.39 3.47
N GLY A 97 5.23 9.18 3.76
CA GLY A 97 4.90 10.39 2.99
C GLY A 97 4.43 10.13 1.55
N GLY A 98 4.14 8.88 1.21
CA GLY A 98 3.75 8.44 -0.12
C GLY A 98 4.93 8.03 -0.99
N GLY A 99 4.87 8.35 -2.29
CA GLY A 99 5.93 8.06 -3.24
C GLY A 99 5.45 7.68 -4.63
N HIS A 100 6.24 6.85 -5.31
CA HIS A 100 5.94 6.37 -6.67
C HIS A 100 5.54 4.91 -6.65
N CYS A 101 4.47 4.56 -7.34
CA CYS A 101 4.07 3.17 -7.51
C CYS A 101 3.94 2.78 -8.97
N GLN A 102 4.20 1.50 -9.24
CA GLN A 102 4.01 0.88 -10.54
C GLN A 102 3.23 -0.43 -10.36
N TRP A 103 2.38 -0.72 -11.33
CA TRP A 103 1.73 -2.03 -11.45
C TRP A 103 2.06 -2.61 -12.80
N ALA A 104 2.47 -3.87 -12.84
CA ALA A 104 2.93 -4.53 -14.05
C ALA A 104 2.39 -5.95 -14.18
N LEU A 105 2.35 -6.42 -15.43
CA LEU A 105 2.04 -7.81 -15.77
C LEU A 105 3.25 -8.48 -16.40
N SER A 106 3.46 -9.75 -16.05
CA SER A 106 4.38 -10.66 -16.71
C SER A 106 3.62 -11.93 -17.09
N TYR A 107 4.01 -12.55 -18.21
CA TYR A 107 3.53 -13.89 -18.57
C TYR A 107 4.65 -14.94 -18.54
N ASP A 108 5.91 -14.52 -18.36
CA ASP A 108 7.12 -15.33 -18.48
C ASP A 108 7.84 -15.48 -17.13
N ASP A 109 7.06 -15.66 -16.06
CA ASP A 109 7.52 -15.85 -14.68
C ASP A 109 8.41 -14.71 -14.16
N GLY A 110 8.11 -13.48 -14.57
CA GLY A 110 8.78 -12.27 -14.09
C GLY A 110 10.10 -11.96 -14.78
N LYS A 111 10.40 -12.61 -15.92
CA LYS A 111 11.56 -12.25 -16.76
C LYS A 111 11.32 -10.94 -17.50
N THR A 112 10.09 -10.71 -17.95
CA THR A 112 9.67 -9.50 -18.64
C THR A 112 8.41 -8.94 -18.00
N TRP A 113 8.36 -7.62 -17.86
CA TRP A 113 7.26 -6.93 -17.22
C TRP A 113 6.77 -5.78 -18.08
N VAL A 114 5.45 -5.69 -18.27
CA VAL A 114 4.80 -4.52 -18.87
C VAL A 114 4.05 -3.77 -17.79
N VAL A 115 4.41 -2.53 -17.55
CA VAL A 115 3.71 -1.64 -16.63
C VAL A 115 2.37 -1.23 -17.23
N ILE A 116 1.30 -1.48 -16.47
CA ILE A 116 -0.09 -1.18 -16.83
C ILE A 116 -0.65 0.03 -16.06
N LYS A 117 0.00 0.44 -14.96
CA LYS A 117 -0.32 1.69 -14.24
C LYS A 117 0.92 2.25 -13.58
N THR A 118 1.06 3.57 -13.58
CA THR A 118 2.08 4.29 -12.80
C THR A 118 1.38 5.41 -12.02
N MET A 119 1.71 5.58 -10.75
CA MET A 119 1.28 6.71 -9.93
C MET A 119 2.51 7.42 -9.38
N ILE A 120 2.66 8.70 -9.73
CA ILE A 120 3.80 9.52 -9.35
C ILE A 120 3.40 10.43 -8.19
N ARG A 121 4.17 10.41 -7.10
CA ARG A 121 3.96 11.13 -5.82
C ARG A 121 2.70 10.77 -5.04
N SER A 122 1.57 10.57 -5.71
CA SER A 122 0.28 10.37 -5.06
C SER A 122 0.09 8.97 -4.48
N CYS A 123 1.00 8.02 -4.75
CA CYS A 123 0.85 6.69 -4.19
C CYS A 123 1.10 6.72 -2.68
N LEU A 124 0.18 6.17 -1.89
CA LEU A 124 0.23 6.13 -0.41
C LEU A 124 0.26 7.51 0.28
N ALA A 125 0.20 8.62 -0.48
CA ALA A 125 0.29 9.97 0.08
C ALA A 125 -0.84 10.30 1.07
N THR A 126 -2.00 9.65 0.93
CA THR A 126 -3.16 9.79 1.82
C THR A 126 -3.40 8.54 2.67
N ALA A 127 -2.51 7.55 2.60
CA ALA A 127 -2.67 6.33 3.36
C ALA A 127 -2.36 6.60 4.83
N THR A 128 -3.04 5.88 5.72
CA THR A 128 -2.85 5.96 7.17
C THR A 128 -2.54 4.55 7.68
N GLY A 129 -1.58 4.43 8.61
CA GLY A 129 -1.23 3.15 9.20
C GLY A 129 -2.45 2.46 9.82
N GLY A 130 -2.60 1.16 9.54
CA GLY A 130 -3.74 0.34 9.96
C GLY A 130 -5.05 0.58 9.19
N ALA A 131 -5.12 1.61 8.34
CA ALA A 131 -6.31 1.89 7.53
C ALA A 131 -6.23 1.22 6.15
N PRO A 132 -7.37 0.85 5.56
CA PRO A 132 -7.42 0.39 4.17
C PRO A 132 -6.89 1.48 3.23
N TYR A 133 -6.14 1.05 2.21
CA TYR A 133 -5.75 1.90 1.10
C TYR A 133 -5.98 1.08 -0.17
N ASN A 134 -6.73 1.62 -1.12
CA ASN A 134 -7.10 0.91 -2.33
C ASN A 134 -6.72 1.68 -3.58
N VAL A 135 -6.27 0.95 -4.61
CA VAL A 135 -5.98 1.53 -5.92
C VAL A 135 -6.69 0.70 -7.00
N PRO A 136 -7.58 1.29 -7.81
CA PRO A 136 -8.15 0.59 -8.95
C PRO A 136 -7.09 0.45 -10.06
N VAL A 137 -6.79 -0.77 -10.48
CA VAL A 137 -5.82 -1.09 -11.54
C VAL A 137 -6.52 -1.91 -12.62
N GLN A 138 -6.70 -1.34 -13.80
CA GLN A 138 -7.35 -2.02 -14.91
C GLN A 138 -6.37 -2.93 -15.65
N ILE A 139 -6.71 -4.20 -15.79
CA ILE A 139 -6.03 -5.11 -16.72
C ILE A 139 -6.34 -4.63 -18.14
N PRO A 140 -5.35 -4.48 -19.03
CA PRO A 140 -5.60 -4.10 -20.42
C PRO A 140 -6.63 -5.01 -21.09
N ALA A 141 -7.57 -4.44 -21.83
CA ALA A 141 -8.64 -5.21 -22.49
C ALA A 141 -8.10 -6.20 -23.53
N ASN A 142 -6.93 -5.92 -24.11
CA ASN A 142 -6.23 -6.78 -25.05
C ASN A 142 -5.26 -7.77 -24.38
N ALA A 143 -5.21 -7.82 -23.05
CA ALA A 143 -4.32 -8.75 -22.33
C ALA A 143 -4.67 -10.20 -22.73
N PRO A 144 -3.70 -11.00 -23.23
CA PRO A 144 -3.95 -12.39 -23.59
C PRO A 144 -4.45 -13.21 -22.41
N SER A 145 -5.34 -14.17 -22.67
CA SER A 145 -5.74 -15.14 -21.65
C SER A 145 -4.56 -16.05 -21.28
N GLY A 146 -4.43 -16.39 -20.00
CA GLY A 146 -3.39 -17.30 -19.51
C GLY A 146 -2.88 -16.96 -18.11
N LYS A 147 -1.94 -17.79 -17.63
CA LYS A 147 -1.21 -17.54 -16.38
C LYS A 147 -0.37 -16.27 -16.51
N ALA A 148 -0.54 -15.35 -15.58
CA ALA A 148 0.23 -14.12 -15.50
C ALA A 148 0.66 -13.84 -14.06
N THR A 149 1.66 -13.00 -13.89
CA THR A 149 2.08 -12.47 -12.60
C THR A 149 1.79 -10.99 -12.58
N PHE A 150 1.06 -10.54 -11.57
CA PHE A 150 0.79 -9.13 -11.30
C PHE A 150 1.78 -8.63 -10.25
N MET A 151 2.49 -7.55 -10.53
CA MET A 151 3.44 -6.94 -9.60
C MET A 151 2.94 -5.58 -9.16
N TRP A 152 3.12 -5.27 -7.88
CA TRP A 152 3.09 -3.91 -7.34
C TRP A 152 4.50 -3.54 -6.86
N LEU A 153 4.93 -2.33 -7.20
CA LEU A 153 6.18 -1.71 -6.75
C LEU A 153 5.88 -0.40 -6.05
N TRP A 154 6.65 -0.06 -5.02
CA TRP A 154 6.63 1.26 -4.40
C TRP A 154 8.04 1.73 -4.01
N ASN A 155 8.38 2.95 -4.43
CA ASN A 155 9.52 3.71 -3.93
C ASN A 155 8.99 4.80 -2.99
N ASN A 156 9.37 4.73 -1.72
CA ASN A 156 8.92 5.63 -0.67
C ASN A 156 9.52 7.05 -0.81
N ALA A 157 8.73 8.06 -0.43
CA ALA A 157 9.18 9.45 -0.46
C ALA A 157 10.17 9.76 0.67
N ILE A 158 9.84 9.35 1.90
CA ILE A 158 10.52 9.74 3.14
C ILE A 158 11.22 8.54 3.78
N GLY A 159 12.40 8.75 4.39
CA GLY A 159 13.14 7.72 5.13
C GLY A 159 14.27 7.04 4.34
N ASN A 160 14.47 5.74 4.55
CA ASN A 160 15.49 4.99 3.81
C ASN A 160 15.14 4.93 2.32
N ARG A 161 16.16 4.81 1.46
CA ARG A 161 15.95 4.72 0.02
C ARG A 161 15.61 3.28 -0.31
N GLU A 162 14.33 2.95 -0.29
CA GLU A 162 13.83 1.58 -0.34
C GLU A 162 13.03 1.29 -1.63
N LEU A 163 12.98 0.00 -1.96
CA LEU A 163 12.03 -0.55 -2.93
C LEU A 163 11.17 -1.61 -2.24
N TYR A 164 9.86 -1.42 -2.30
CA TYR A 164 8.86 -2.39 -1.88
C TYR A 164 8.31 -3.09 -3.11
N SER A 165 8.15 -4.40 -3.05
CA SER A 165 7.58 -5.15 -4.16
C SER A 165 6.92 -6.43 -3.70
N ASN A 166 5.71 -6.68 -4.19
CA ASN A 166 5.04 -7.96 -4.04
C ASN A 166 4.42 -8.38 -5.38
N CYS A 167 4.46 -9.69 -5.65
CA CYS A 167 3.85 -10.28 -6.83
C CYS A 167 2.68 -11.18 -6.44
N ALA A 168 1.59 -11.11 -7.18
CA ALA A 168 0.46 -12.03 -7.09
C ALA A 168 0.36 -12.85 -8.37
N ASP A 169 0.22 -14.16 -8.23
CA ASP A 169 0.04 -15.07 -9.36
C ASP A 169 -1.46 -15.12 -9.73
N ILE A 170 -1.78 -14.64 -10.93
CA ILE A 170 -3.15 -14.50 -11.44
C ILE A 170 -3.35 -15.29 -12.74
N GLU A 171 -4.61 -15.49 -13.12
CA GLU A 171 -4.98 -16.04 -14.42
C GLU A 171 -5.88 -15.05 -15.13
N ILE A 172 -5.46 -14.57 -16.29
CA ILE A 172 -6.23 -13.66 -17.12
C ILE A 172 -7.16 -14.49 -18.01
N THR A 173 -8.43 -14.11 -18.06
CA THR A 173 -9.50 -14.81 -18.79
C THR A 173 -10.27 -13.85 -19.70
N GLY A 174 -11.02 -14.36 -20.67
CA GLY A 174 -11.86 -13.53 -21.56
C GLY A 174 -11.09 -12.65 -22.55
N GLY A 175 -9.76 -12.65 -22.51
CA GLY A 175 -8.90 -12.02 -23.52
C GLY A 175 -8.54 -12.96 -24.67
N PRO A 176 -7.81 -12.48 -25.69
CA PRO A 176 -7.37 -13.31 -26.81
C PRO A 176 -6.58 -14.55 -26.37
N ALA A 177 -6.81 -15.69 -27.03
CA ALA A 177 -6.07 -16.95 -26.74
C ALA A 177 -4.56 -16.86 -27.07
N SER A 178 -4.18 -15.87 -27.88
CA SER A 178 -2.82 -15.48 -28.21
C SER A 178 -2.80 -13.98 -28.49
N GLY A 179 -1.70 -13.31 -28.20
CA GLY A 179 -1.57 -11.89 -28.46
C GLY A 179 -0.30 -11.31 -27.87
N SER A 180 -0.21 -9.99 -27.86
CA SER A 180 0.91 -9.30 -27.25
C SER A 180 0.44 -8.23 -26.28
N LEU A 181 1.25 -8.02 -25.25
CA LEU A 181 1.12 -6.90 -24.33
C LEU A 181 2.37 -6.03 -24.48
N THR A 182 2.16 -4.75 -24.77
CA THR A 182 3.24 -3.77 -25.00
C THR A 182 3.06 -2.58 -24.07
N GLY A 183 4.15 -2.13 -23.46
CA GLY A 183 4.15 -0.95 -22.60
C GLY A 183 5.53 -0.73 -21.98
N PRO A 184 5.67 0.26 -21.08
CA PRO A 184 6.95 0.54 -20.44
C PRO A 184 7.37 -0.63 -19.54
N GLU A 185 8.68 -0.92 -19.52
CA GLU A 185 9.26 -1.76 -18.47
C GLU A 185 9.15 -1.07 -17.10
N PRO A 186 9.22 -1.81 -15.98
CA PRO A 186 9.31 -1.21 -14.66
C PRO A 186 10.64 -0.51 -14.43
N LEU A 187 10.61 0.60 -13.69
CA LEU A 187 11.81 1.19 -13.10
C LEU A 187 12.03 0.55 -11.73
N PHE A 188 13.07 -0.27 -11.60
CA PHE A 188 13.55 -0.75 -10.31
C PHE A 188 14.60 0.24 -9.79
N ALA A 189 14.17 1.20 -8.99
CA ALA A 189 15.03 2.18 -8.34
C ALA A 189 15.20 1.83 -6.86
N ASN A 190 16.28 2.32 -6.24
CA ASN A 190 16.60 2.07 -4.83
C ASN A 190 16.66 0.56 -4.48
N TYR A 191 17.29 -0.23 -5.35
CA TYR A 191 17.40 -1.67 -5.23
C TYR A 191 18.78 -2.12 -5.71
N GLY A 192 19.78 -1.97 -4.85
CA GLY A 192 21.21 -2.11 -5.10
C GLY A 192 21.86 -0.91 -5.80
N THR A 193 23.18 -0.84 -5.70
CA THR A 193 24.00 0.32 -6.09
C THR A 193 24.09 0.53 -7.60
N ASP A 194 23.67 -0.46 -8.38
CA ASP A 194 23.52 -0.42 -9.83
C ASP A 194 22.17 0.15 -10.29
N SER A 195 21.22 0.33 -9.37
CA SER A 195 19.92 0.93 -9.66
C SER A 195 19.94 2.45 -9.60
N LEU A 196 18.94 3.09 -10.21
CA LEU A 196 18.75 4.53 -10.05
C LEU A 196 18.48 4.87 -8.58
N LEU A 197 19.23 5.83 -8.03
CA LEU A 197 18.92 6.46 -6.75
C LEU A 197 17.80 7.50 -6.93
N ILE A 198 16.65 7.23 -6.32
CA ILE A 198 15.62 8.23 -6.08
C ILE A 198 15.88 8.81 -4.68
N PRO A 199 16.26 10.10 -4.55
CA PRO A 199 16.55 10.73 -3.26
C PRO A 199 15.27 10.89 -2.43
N GLU A 200 15.37 11.48 -1.24
CA GLU A 200 14.22 11.88 -0.44
C GLU A 200 13.49 13.08 -1.04
N PHE A 201 12.14 13.02 -1.11
CA PHE A 201 11.30 14.06 -1.74
C PHE A 201 10.01 14.38 -0.97
N PRO A 202 10.04 14.69 0.35
CA PRO A 202 8.85 15.04 1.13
C PRO A 202 8.05 16.22 0.57
N LEU A 203 8.70 17.13 -0.18
CA LEU A 203 8.09 18.34 -0.69
C LEU A 203 7.91 18.29 -2.22
N ALA A 204 6.87 18.96 -2.71
CA ALA A 204 6.56 19.05 -4.14
C ALA A 204 7.68 19.72 -4.97
N SER A 205 8.50 20.58 -4.35
CA SER A 205 9.60 21.29 -5.00
C SER A 205 10.88 20.46 -5.13
N GLN A 206 11.02 19.36 -4.40
CA GLN A 206 12.23 18.55 -4.41
C GLN A 206 12.24 17.60 -5.60
N PRO A 207 13.43 17.29 -6.17
CA PRO A 207 13.53 16.34 -7.26
C PRO A 207 13.16 14.93 -6.80
N ASP A 208 12.25 14.28 -7.52
CA ASP A 208 11.75 12.92 -7.23
C ASP A 208 12.14 11.91 -8.31
N LYS A 209 12.95 12.33 -9.29
CA LYS A 209 13.37 11.53 -10.45
C LYS A 209 12.19 11.00 -11.29
N SER A 210 11.04 11.65 -11.23
CA SER A 210 9.86 11.27 -12.02
C SER A 210 10.13 11.22 -13.53
N GLU A 211 11.11 11.99 -14.03
CA GLU A 211 11.57 11.94 -15.42
C GLU A 211 12.06 10.55 -15.85
N ALA A 212 12.63 9.76 -14.94
CA ALA A 212 13.10 8.41 -15.23
C ALA A 212 11.95 7.46 -15.55
N PHE A 213 10.75 7.66 -14.97
CA PHE A 213 9.56 6.87 -15.27
C PHE A 213 9.05 7.13 -16.69
N ALA A 214 9.21 8.36 -17.21
CA ALA A 214 8.87 8.69 -18.58
C ALA A 214 9.90 8.12 -19.58
N ALA A 215 11.15 7.95 -19.16
CA ALA A 215 12.24 7.46 -19.99
C ALA A 215 12.36 5.92 -20.11
N ARG A 216 11.51 5.16 -19.41
CA ARG A 216 11.53 3.68 -19.40
C ARG A 216 11.36 3.14 -20.83
N LYS A 217 12.10 2.07 -21.14
CA LYS A 217 12.01 1.44 -22.47
C LYS A 217 10.64 0.79 -22.63
N THR A 218 10.18 0.73 -23.87
CA THR A 218 9.00 -0.05 -24.22
C THR A 218 9.39 -1.52 -24.40
N VAL A 219 8.62 -2.44 -23.84
CA VAL A 219 8.83 -3.88 -23.99
C VAL A 219 7.55 -4.54 -24.50
N THR A 220 7.70 -5.66 -25.22
CA THR A 220 6.57 -6.45 -25.72
C THR A 220 6.69 -7.90 -25.27
N ILE A 221 5.64 -8.40 -24.64
CA ILE A 221 5.47 -9.81 -24.27
C ILE A 221 4.50 -10.44 -25.26
N THR A 222 4.91 -11.52 -25.94
CA THR A 222 4.05 -12.25 -26.88
C THR A 222 3.64 -13.60 -26.30
N VAL A 223 2.33 -13.82 -26.17
CA VAL A 223 1.73 -15.05 -25.66
C VAL A 223 1.18 -15.87 -26.83
N GLY A 224 1.68 -17.10 -26.97
CA GLY A 224 1.22 -18.05 -28.00
C GLY A 224 -0.13 -18.68 -27.69
N LYS A 225 -0.74 -19.33 -28.69
CA LYS A 225 -2.04 -20.02 -28.51
C LYS A 225 -1.93 -21.12 -27.45
N GLY A 226 -2.86 -21.10 -26.51
CA GLY A 226 -3.07 -22.17 -25.52
C GLY A 226 -2.20 -22.08 -24.27
N GLY A 227 -1.40 -21.02 -24.08
CA GLY A 227 -0.64 -20.77 -22.84
C GLY A 227 0.35 -21.88 -22.42
N ALA A 228 0.50 -22.93 -23.24
CA ALA A 228 1.28 -24.13 -22.94
C ALA A 228 2.76 -23.99 -23.35
N ALA A 229 3.05 -23.11 -24.32
CA ALA A 229 4.42 -22.75 -24.68
C ALA A 229 4.87 -21.52 -23.86
N PRO A 230 6.14 -21.46 -23.41
CA PRO A 230 6.69 -20.27 -22.78
C PRO A 230 6.47 -19.04 -23.67
N PRO A 231 6.04 -17.88 -23.12
CA PRO A 231 5.88 -16.67 -23.91
C PRO A 231 7.20 -16.28 -24.58
N LYS A 232 7.10 -15.73 -25.80
CA LYS A 232 8.24 -15.15 -26.50
C LYS A 232 8.35 -13.68 -26.13
N THR A 233 9.54 -13.26 -25.74
CA THR A 233 9.82 -11.87 -25.38
C THR A 233 10.58 -11.19 -26.50
N THR A 234 10.22 -9.94 -26.80
CA THR A 234 11.03 -9.08 -27.65
C THR A 234 11.11 -7.69 -27.02
N THR A 235 12.34 -7.29 -26.68
CA THR A 235 12.63 -5.94 -26.21
C THR A 235 12.92 -5.06 -27.42
N THR A 236 12.03 -4.12 -27.71
CA THR A 236 12.27 -3.10 -28.75
C THR A 236 12.61 -1.80 -28.05
N VAL A 237 13.87 -1.34 -28.15
CA VAL A 237 14.28 -0.03 -27.62
C VAL A 237 13.63 1.06 -28.46
N LYS A 238 12.37 1.39 -28.16
CA LYS A 238 11.73 2.62 -28.66
C LYS A 238 11.67 3.58 -27.48
N HIS A 239 12.54 4.59 -27.51
CA HIS A 239 12.45 5.73 -26.61
C HIS A 239 11.16 6.47 -26.93
N THR A 240 10.16 6.34 -26.07
CA THR A 240 8.91 7.09 -26.21
C THR A 240 9.17 8.50 -25.68
N THR A 241 9.64 9.40 -26.55
CA THR A 241 9.59 10.84 -26.28
C THR A 241 8.12 11.28 -26.32
N THR A 242 7.39 11.01 -25.24
CA THR A 242 6.11 11.68 -25.01
C THR A 242 6.43 13.11 -24.59
N LYS A 243 6.21 14.04 -25.53
CA LYS A 243 6.14 15.48 -25.25
C LYS A 243 5.17 15.67 -24.07
N ALA A 244 5.67 16.25 -22.98
CA ALA A 244 4.88 16.53 -21.79
C ALA A 244 3.57 17.20 -22.19
N ALA A 245 2.45 16.66 -21.68
CA ALA A 245 1.16 17.34 -21.78
C ALA A 245 1.30 18.73 -21.14
N PRO A 246 0.79 19.80 -21.77
CA PRO A 246 0.90 21.13 -21.20
C PRO A 246 0.18 21.15 -19.85
N LYS A 247 0.89 21.65 -18.84
CA LYS A 247 0.35 21.99 -17.52
C LYS A 247 -0.95 22.80 -17.71
N PRO A 248 -2.05 22.52 -16.99
CA PRO A 248 -3.19 23.41 -16.99
C PRO A 248 -2.75 24.73 -16.35
N THR A 249 -2.49 25.74 -17.19
CA THR A 249 -2.32 27.12 -16.73
C THR A 249 -3.71 27.67 -16.49
N THR A 250 -4.20 27.60 -15.24
CA THR A 250 -5.31 28.43 -14.79
C THR A 250 -4.85 29.88 -14.78
N THR A 251 -5.00 30.56 -15.92
CA THR A 251 -4.96 32.02 -16.00
C THR A 251 -6.22 32.54 -15.32
N VAL A 252 -6.13 32.90 -14.04
CA VAL A 252 -7.16 33.69 -13.36
C VAL A 252 -7.12 35.08 -13.99
N LYS A 253 -8.08 35.36 -14.87
CA LYS A 253 -8.33 36.68 -15.43
C LYS A 253 -8.88 37.55 -14.30
N HIS A 254 -8.03 38.40 -13.72
CA HIS A 254 -8.44 39.44 -12.79
C HIS A 254 -9.25 40.49 -13.57
N THR A 255 -10.57 40.36 -13.58
CA THR A 255 -11.48 41.45 -13.94
C THR A 255 -11.68 42.34 -12.72
N THR A 256 -11.01 43.48 -12.72
CA THR A 256 -11.24 44.58 -11.79
C THR A 256 -12.61 45.20 -12.05
N THR A 257 -13.58 44.92 -11.17
CA THR A 257 -14.80 45.72 -11.06
C THR A 257 -14.77 46.48 -9.75
N LYS A 258 -14.81 47.81 -9.88
CA LYS A 258 -14.79 48.84 -8.85
C LYS A 258 -16.08 48.79 -8.02
N PRO A 259 -16.05 48.69 -6.68
CA PRO A 259 -17.22 48.95 -5.85
C PRO A 259 -17.39 50.46 -5.60
N LYS A 260 -18.61 50.96 -5.80
CA LYS A 260 -19.07 52.30 -5.37
C LYS A 260 -19.44 52.25 -3.87
N PRO A 261 -19.17 53.30 -3.08
CA PRO A 261 -19.23 53.24 -1.62
C PRO A 261 -20.65 53.44 -1.07
N THR A 262 -20.99 52.69 -0.02
CA THR A 262 -22.13 52.99 0.86
C THR A 262 -21.65 53.03 2.31
N THR A 263 -22.16 54.04 2.99
CA THR A 263 -21.83 54.63 4.28
C THR A 263 -21.98 53.73 5.51
N THR A 264 -20.93 53.80 6.34
CA THR A 264 -20.88 53.94 7.81
C THR A 264 -22.06 53.45 8.66
N ALA A 265 -21.78 52.47 9.52
CA ALA A 265 -22.21 52.47 10.92
C ALA A 265 -21.08 51.97 11.82
N LYS A 266 -20.68 52.86 12.72
CA LYS A 266 -19.62 52.76 13.73
C LYS A 266 -20.13 51.97 14.92
N HIS A 267 -19.39 50.97 15.42
CA HIS A 267 -19.37 50.68 16.87
C HIS A 267 -18.06 50.01 17.31
N THR A 268 -17.26 50.86 17.95
CA THR A 268 -16.31 50.70 19.04
C THR A 268 -15.97 49.31 19.57
N SER A 269 -14.66 49.04 19.60
CA SER A 269 -14.03 48.05 20.47
C SER A 269 -14.01 48.52 21.92
N THR A 270 -14.29 47.62 22.86
CA THR A 270 -13.79 47.71 24.23
C THR A 270 -13.35 46.35 24.72
N LYS A 271 -12.06 46.27 24.99
CA LYS A 271 -11.32 45.23 25.72
C LYS A 271 -11.76 45.28 27.19
N LYS A 272 -12.09 44.14 27.81
CA LYS A 272 -11.96 44.00 29.27
C LYS A 272 -11.62 42.57 29.66
N ALA A 273 -10.58 42.47 30.48
CA ALA A 273 -10.10 41.26 31.11
C ALA A 273 -10.90 40.94 32.39
N ASN A 274 -10.92 39.65 32.72
CA ASN A 274 -10.43 39.05 33.98
C ASN A 274 -11.42 38.18 34.78
N ALA A 275 -10.83 37.14 35.38
CA ALA A 275 -11.20 36.40 36.60
C ALA A 275 -12.22 35.23 36.54
N THR A 276 -11.62 34.03 36.57
CA THR A 276 -11.87 32.88 37.46
C THR A 276 -13.15 32.86 38.32
N LYS A 277 -13.91 31.76 38.23
CA LYS A 277 -14.57 31.13 39.38
C LYS A 277 -14.87 29.64 39.14
N THR A 278 -14.46 28.86 40.13
CA THR A 278 -14.63 27.43 40.37
C THR A 278 -16.10 27.07 40.58
N ALA A 279 -16.55 25.92 40.09
CA ALA A 279 -17.65 25.15 40.70
C ALA A 279 -17.56 23.67 40.31
N ALA A 280 -17.33 22.84 41.31
CA ALA A 280 -17.43 21.39 41.26
C ALA A 280 -18.90 20.95 41.36
N ALA A 281 -19.26 19.88 40.66
CA ALA A 281 -20.50 19.13 40.91
C ALA A 281 -20.22 17.63 40.80
N ALA A 282 -20.42 16.93 41.92
CA ALA A 282 -20.58 15.48 41.98
C ALA A 282 -22.01 15.09 41.59
N PRO A 283 -22.26 13.83 41.22
CA PRO A 283 -23.23 13.07 42.02
C PRO A 283 -22.84 11.62 42.31
N THR A 284 -22.98 11.28 43.60
CA THR A 284 -23.57 10.10 44.23
C THR A 284 -23.44 8.68 43.61
N LYS A 285 -22.90 7.81 44.47
CA LYS A 285 -22.93 6.33 44.44
C LYS A 285 -24.36 5.77 44.44
N SER A 286 -24.58 4.67 43.72
CA SER A 286 -25.61 3.67 44.06
C SER A 286 -25.12 2.26 43.67
N SER A 287 -25.69 1.29 44.39
CA SER A 287 -25.19 -0.02 44.80
C SER A 287 -25.23 -1.15 43.76
N LYS A 288 -24.25 -2.05 43.89
CA LYS A 288 -24.09 -3.34 43.20
C LYS A 288 -24.86 -4.46 43.94
N PRO A 289 -25.58 -5.36 43.26
CA PRO A 289 -25.90 -6.69 43.79
C PRO A 289 -24.94 -7.76 43.25
N LYS A 290 -24.59 -8.71 44.12
CA LYS A 290 -23.73 -9.89 43.89
C LYS A 290 -24.51 -11.02 43.20
N PRO A 291 -23.88 -11.92 42.40
CA PRO A 291 -24.58 -12.99 41.70
C PRO A 291 -24.85 -14.21 42.60
N THR A 292 -26.03 -14.79 42.47
CA THR A 292 -26.42 -16.08 43.06
C THR A 292 -26.15 -17.22 42.08
N HIS A 293 -25.28 -18.14 42.47
CA HIS A 293 -25.14 -19.46 41.86
C HIS A 293 -26.40 -20.30 42.13
N LYS A 294 -26.97 -20.91 41.08
CA LYS A 294 -27.76 -22.14 41.20
C LYS A 294 -27.31 -23.13 40.13
N HIS A 295 -26.74 -24.24 40.59
CA HIS A 295 -26.61 -25.48 39.85
C HIS A 295 -27.99 -25.96 39.42
N HIS A 296 -28.13 -26.37 38.16
CA HIS A 296 -29.15 -27.35 37.80
C HIS A 296 -28.59 -28.49 36.95
N HIS A 297 -29.22 -29.62 37.22
CA HIS A 297 -28.81 -30.98 36.96
C HIS A 297 -28.90 -31.35 35.49
N ARG A 298 -28.00 -32.27 35.15
CA ARG A 298 -28.02 -33.19 34.03
C ARG A 298 -29.27 -34.08 34.11
N GLU A 299 -30.06 -34.19 33.05
CA GLU A 299 -30.91 -35.37 32.82
C GLU A 299 -31.03 -35.68 31.33
N HIS A 300 -30.62 -36.91 30.99
CA HIS A 300 -30.76 -37.54 29.69
C HIS A 300 -32.19 -38.04 29.54
N HIS A 301 -32.85 -37.73 28.42
CA HIS A 301 -33.98 -38.54 27.94
C HIS A 301 -33.63 -39.23 26.62
N ARG A 302 -33.74 -40.56 26.68
CA ARG A 302 -33.77 -41.55 25.60
C ARG A 302 -35.19 -41.65 25.02
N ARG A 303 -35.26 -42.22 23.80
CA ARG A 303 -36.42 -42.70 23.00
C ARG A 303 -37.02 -41.60 22.12
N HIS A 304 -37.19 -41.75 20.80
CA HIS A 304 -37.31 -42.92 19.94
C HIS A 304 -36.34 -42.91 18.76
#